data_AF-A0A6P5A3Z1-F1
#
_entry.id   AF-A0A6P5A3Z1-F1
#
_cell.length_a   1.000
_cell.length_b   1.000
_cell.length_c   1.000
_cell.angle_alpha   90.00
_cell.angle_beta   90.00
_cell.angle_gamma   90.00
#
_symmetry.space_group_name_H-M   'P 1'
#
loop_
_entity.id
_entity.type
_entity.pdbx_description
1 polymer ?
#
loop_
_entity_poly.entity_id
_entity_poly.type
_entity_poly.pdbx_seq_one_letter_code
_entity_poly.pdbx_strand_id
1 'polypeptide(L)'
;MAKAERQTPNLFHKVIRLTEREKDRDSRKTNYGSTWTSLLNSLSHLAMAEKMYASLRYLGQKKWFSGREQSQKKGFELFGSTSTKVPQVPPLHQWLLSFKAALVSKFSLYFNETLSKQSSPPEMKTLLAKTSCDYMARFATSLRKSDVTNLSIVLDTRGLEKTYKGHGYHHPAAKLEPPKGLDSYPAIVSVPGERPKHHWPNLIMIMNNNAAEMNTMERIVYFHDKAFQSTYYMIRIEPKMTLVVIFETKRAEKDSYVRI
;
A
#
# COMPACT_ATOMS: atom_id res chain seq x y z
N MET A 1 -4.14 -73.38 -23.44
CA MET A 1 -5.38 -72.63 -23.18
C MET A 1 -5.45 -72.31 -21.69
N ALA A 2 -5.94 -71.11 -21.35
CA ALA A 2 -6.28 -70.57 -20.01
C ALA A 2 -5.11 -70.14 -19.11
N LYS A 3 -5.13 -69.00 -18.40
CA LYS A 3 -5.97 -67.79 -18.43
C LYS A 3 -5.20 -66.70 -17.66
N ALA A 4 -5.34 -65.45 -18.07
CA ALA A 4 -4.71 -64.30 -17.44
C ALA A 4 -5.33 -63.96 -16.07
N GLU A 5 -4.49 -63.64 -15.08
CA GLU A 5 -4.87 -62.85 -13.91
C GLU A 5 -3.92 -61.66 -13.79
N ARG A 6 -4.44 -60.48 -14.19
CA ARG A 6 -3.77 -59.18 -14.02
C ARG A 6 -3.85 -58.80 -12.55
N GLN A 7 -2.71 -58.85 -11.85
CA GLN A 7 -2.53 -58.14 -10.59
C GLN A 7 -2.61 -56.63 -10.86
N THR A 8 -3.70 -56.00 -10.43
CA THR A 8 -3.81 -54.55 -10.35
C THR A 8 -3.15 -54.09 -9.04
N PRO A 9 -2.13 -53.21 -9.06
CA PRO A 9 -1.64 -52.63 -7.83
C PRO A 9 -2.70 -51.69 -7.24
N ASN A 10 -3.08 -51.99 -6.00
CA ASN A 10 -4.22 -51.47 -5.26
C ASN A 10 -4.14 -49.93 -5.13
N LEU A 11 -4.86 -49.21 -6.00
CA LEU A 11 -4.91 -47.74 -6.06
C LEU A 11 -5.27 -47.11 -4.70
N PHE A 12 -6.04 -47.82 -3.88
CA PHE A 12 -6.46 -47.37 -2.56
C PHE A 12 -5.29 -47.09 -1.62
N HIS A 13 -4.26 -47.94 -1.63
CA HIS A 13 -3.05 -47.75 -0.81
C HIS A 13 -2.17 -46.58 -1.31
N LYS A 14 -2.28 -46.25 -2.61
CA LYS A 14 -1.59 -45.09 -3.18
C LYS A 14 -2.31 -43.79 -2.82
N VAL A 15 -3.65 -43.81 -2.78
CA VAL A 15 -4.45 -42.65 -2.36
C VAL A 15 -4.22 -42.34 -0.88
N ILE A 16 -4.28 -43.33 0.02
CA ILE A 16 -4.05 -43.12 1.45
C ILE A 16 -2.68 -42.48 1.73
N ARG A 17 -1.61 -42.95 1.07
CA ARG A 17 -0.26 -42.36 1.19
C ARG A 17 -0.13 -40.95 0.61
N LEU A 18 -0.96 -40.59 -0.37
CA LEU A 18 -0.99 -39.23 -0.92
C LEU A 18 -1.75 -38.29 0.01
N THR A 19 -2.84 -38.76 0.63
CA THR A 19 -3.62 -37.99 1.59
C THR A 19 -2.85 -37.73 2.89
N GLU A 20 -2.05 -38.70 3.36
CA GLU A 20 -1.16 -38.50 4.52
C GLU A 20 -0.01 -37.52 4.20
N ARG A 21 0.55 -37.56 2.98
CA ARG A 21 1.56 -36.59 2.52
C ARG A 21 1.02 -35.17 2.31
N GLU A 22 -0.26 -35.02 1.99
CA GLU A 22 -0.91 -33.70 1.93
C GLU A 22 -1.18 -33.16 3.34
N LYS A 23 -1.63 -34.01 4.27
CA LYS A 23 -1.88 -33.63 5.67
C LYS A 23 -0.61 -33.20 6.42
N ASP A 24 0.54 -33.80 6.12
CA ASP A 24 1.83 -33.39 6.72
C ASP A 24 2.42 -32.12 6.08
N ARG A 25 1.99 -31.75 4.86
CA ARG A 25 2.43 -30.50 4.20
C ARG A 25 1.75 -29.26 4.81
N ASP A 26 0.54 -29.41 5.35
CA ASP A 26 -0.18 -28.35 6.07
C ASP A 26 0.41 -28.04 7.47
N SER A 27 1.30 -28.90 7.99
CA SER A 27 1.94 -28.70 9.29
C SER A 27 3.17 -27.78 9.23
N ARG A 28 3.64 -27.39 8.03
CA ARG A 28 4.70 -26.38 7.87
C ARG A 28 4.08 -24.98 7.83
N LYS A 29 3.71 -24.48 9.01
CA LYS A 29 3.44 -23.05 9.25
C LYS A 29 4.68 -22.24 8.86
N THR A 30 4.73 -21.78 7.63
CA THR A 30 5.69 -20.79 7.16
C THR A 30 5.19 -19.39 7.52
N ASN A 31 6.10 -18.61 8.06
CA ASN A 31 5.89 -17.37 8.80
C ASN A 31 5.58 -16.19 7.85
N TYR A 32 4.51 -16.27 7.07
CA TYR A 32 4.15 -15.29 6.02
C TYR A 32 3.48 -14.01 6.56
N GLY A 33 3.22 -13.93 7.86
CA GLY A 33 2.39 -12.89 8.48
C GLY A 33 3.05 -11.52 8.73
N SER A 34 4.31 -11.28 8.37
CA SER A 34 5.05 -10.08 8.80
C SER A 34 5.17 -8.96 7.77
N THR A 35 5.17 -9.23 6.47
CA THR A 35 5.49 -8.20 5.45
C THR A 35 4.29 -7.40 4.95
N TRP A 36 3.12 -8.05 4.85
CA TRP A 36 1.90 -7.42 4.35
C TRP A 36 1.16 -6.63 5.43
N THR A 37 1.04 -7.20 6.63
CA THR A 37 0.58 -6.48 7.84
C THR A 37 1.44 -5.25 8.10
N SER A 38 2.76 -5.35 7.90
CA SER A 38 3.65 -4.20 7.95
C SER A 38 3.33 -3.14 6.88
N LEU A 39 2.87 -3.50 5.68
CA LEU A 39 2.54 -2.54 4.61
C LEU A 39 1.28 -1.79 4.92
N LEU A 40 0.26 -2.53 5.30
CA LEU A 40 -1.02 -1.97 5.69
C LEU A 40 -0.91 -1.11 6.95
N ASN A 41 -0.18 -1.56 7.97
CA ASN A 41 0.16 -0.73 9.11
C ASN A 41 0.93 0.53 8.70
N SER A 42 1.87 0.44 7.75
CA SER A 42 2.59 1.63 7.26
C SER A 42 1.65 2.63 6.59
N LEU A 43 0.67 2.14 5.81
CA LEU A 43 -0.33 2.97 5.13
C LEU A 43 -1.36 3.55 6.10
N SER A 44 -1.77 2.81 7.13
CA SER A 44 -2.67 3.32 8.18
C SER A 44 -1.96 4.36 9.05
N HIS A 45 -0.70 4.13 9.42
CA HIS A 45 0.14 5.13 10.09
C HIS A 45 0.34 6.38 9.22
N LEU A 46 0.47 6.24 7.91
CA LEU A 46 0.55 7.38 6.98
C LEU A 46 -0.77 8.15 6.93
N ALA A 47 -1.91 7.48 6.81
CA ALA A 47 -3.24 8.10 6.81
C ALA A 47 -3.55 8.78 8.16
N MET A 48 -3.17 8.15 9.29
CA MET A 48 -3.27 8.77 10.62
C MET A 48 -2.34 9.97 10.76
N ALA A 49 -1.12 9.89 10.24
CA ALA A 49 -0.19 11.01 10.21
C ALA A 49 -0.79 12.18 9.43
N GLU A 50 -1.36 11.94 8.24
CA GLU A 50 -2.04 12.97 7.44
C GLU A 50 -3.25 13.60 8.18
N LYS A 51 -4.08 12.80 8.87
CA LYS A 51 -5.18 13.29 9.71
C LYS A 51 -4.69 14.11 10.91
N MET A 52 -3.58 13.71 11.54
CA MET A 52 -2.92 14.49 12.60
C MET A 52 -2.32 15.79 12.04
N TYR A 53 -1.85 15.77 10.79
CA TYR A 53 -1.25 16.92 10.12
C TYR A 53 -2.24 18.02 9.77
N ALA A 54 -3.38 17.62 9.22
CA ALA A 54 -4.48 18.52 8.88
C ALA A 54 -5.12 19.19 10.11
N SER A 55 -5.05 18.55 11.29
CA SER A 55 -5.66 19.06 12.52
C SER A 55 -4.71 19.88 13.40
N LEU A 56 -3.43 20.03 13.04
CA LEU A 56 -2.40 20.76 13.81
C LEU A 56 -2.43 20.46 15.32
N ARG A 57 -2.86 19.26 15.73
CA ARG A 57 -3.25 18.96 17.12
C ARG A 57 -2.09 19.04 18.11
N TYR A 58 -0.86 19.00 17.63
CA TYR A 58 0.38 19.16 18.40
C TYR A 58 0.69 20.62 18.80
N LEU A 59 0.10 21.62 18.14
CA LEU A 59 0.11 23.01 18.63
C LEU A 59 -0.86 23.22 19.80
N GLY A 60 -1.83 22.31 19.97
CA GLY A 60 -2.88 22.37 21.00
C GLY A 60 -2.52 21.73 22.34
N GLN A 61 -1.28 21.24 22.55
CA GLN A 61 -0.86 20.80 23.88
C GLN A 61 -0.68 22.02 24.80
N LYS A 62 -1.76 22.36 25.52
CA LYS A 62 -1.94 23.43 26.54
C LYS A 62 -0.85 23.56 27.63
N LYS A 63 0.26 22.83 27.56
CA LYS A 63 1.41 23.02 28.47
C LYS A 63 2.37 24.12 28.03
N TRP A 64 2.15 24.75 26.88
CA TRP A 64 3.05 25.80 26.37
C TRP A 64 2.96 27.13 27.12
N PHE A 65 1.83 27.46 27.78
CA PHE A 65 1.62 28.80 28.34
C PHE A 65 1.32 28.88 29.84
N SER A 66 1.26 27.77 30.59
CA SER A 66 1.01 27.84 32.04
C SER A 66 2.19 27.31 32.86
N GLY A 67 2.95 28.25 33.43
CA GLY A 67 3.70 28.01 34.66
C GLY A 67 5.21 28.02 34.54
N ARG A 68 5.81 29.22 34.46
CA ARG A 68 7.10 29.46 35.10
C ARG A 68 7.29 30.93 35.48
N GLU A 69 6.49 31.38 36.44
CA GLU A 69 6.92 32.44 37.35
C GLU A 69 7.55 31.83 38.60
N GLN A 70 8.55 32.54 39.14
CA GLN A 70 9.27 32.31 40.40
C GLN A 70 10.28 31.14 40.47
N SER A 71 11.57 31.46 40.31
CA SER A 71 12.42 31.84 41.46
C SER A 71 13.91 31.80 41.10
N GLN A 72 14.58 32.87 41.53
CA GLN A 72 15.98 33.19 41.36
C GLN A 72 16.77 32.65 42.57
N LYS A 73 17.92 31.99 42.35
CA LYS A 73 19.24 32.18 43.04
C LYS A 73 20.06 30.90 43.25
N LYS A 74 21.32 31.03 42.77
CA LYS A 74 22.62 30.53 43.29
C LYS A 74 22.94 29.03 43.25
N GLY A 75 24.11 28.74 42.66
CA GLY A 75 24.83 27.47 42.79
C GLY A 75 25.68 27.19 41.55
N PHE A 76 26.81 27.89 41.40
CA PHE A 76 27.89 27.49 40.50
C PHE A 76 28.66 26.38 41.21
N GLU A 77 28.40 25.12 40.86
CA GLU A 77 29.28 24.00 41.23
C GLU A 77 29.63 23.20 39.98
N LEU A 78 30.92 23.25 39.71
CA LEU A 78 31.68 22.56 38.69
C LEU A 78 32.08 21.18 39.25
N PHE A 79 32.04 20.14 38.39
CA PHE A 79 32.40 18.73 38.59
C PHE A 79 31.25 17.73 38.83
N GLY A 80 30.97 16.93 37.78
CA GLY A 80 30.15 15.72 37.86
C GLY A 80 29.76 15.17 36.49
N SER A 81 30.61 14.30 35.93
CA SER A 81 30.34 13.42 34.77
C SER A 81 29.79 14.08 33.49
N THR A 82 30.65 14.33 32.50
CA THR A 82 30.22 14.58 31.13
C THR A 82 29.79 13.27 30.47
N SER A 83 28.60 12.78 30.86
CA SER A 83 27.78 12.05 29.89
C SER A 83 27.46 13.04 28.78
N THR A 84 28.12 12.89 27.64
CA THR A 84 27.82 13.63 26.41
C THR A 84 26.42 13.23 25.98
N LYS A 85 25.40 13.82 26.60
CA LYS A 85 24.03 13.77 26.11
C LYS A 85 24.05 14.41 24.73
N VAL A 86 24.11 13.59 23.70
CA VAL A 86 23.94 13.99 22.30
C VAL A 86 22.79 15.00 22.26
N PRO A 87 22.97 16.19 21.65
CA PRO A 87 21.89 17.16 21.54
C PRO A 87 20.69 16.48 20.90
N GLN A 88 19.65 16.22 21.71
CA GLN A 88 18.42 15.61 21.23
C GLN A 88 17.82 16.60 20.23
N VAL A 89 17.73 16.18 18.97
CA VAL A 89 17.11 16.97 17.91
C VAL A 89 15.70 17.37 18.39
N PRO A 90 15.31 18.66 18.31
CA PRO A 90 14.00 19.08 18.78
C PRO A 90 12.88 18.23 18.16
N PRO A 91 11.86 17.79 18.92
CA PRO A 91 10.81 16.92 18.41
C PRO A 91 10.11 17.45 17.16
N LEU A 92 9.92 18.77 17.06
CA LEU A 92 9.38 19.41 15.86
C LEU A 92 10.28 19.21 14.63
N HIS A 93 11.59 19.31 14.80
CA HIS A 93 12.54 19.08 13.71
C HIS A 93 12.54 17.61 13.29
N GLN A 94 12.49 16.67 14.24
CA GLN A 94 12.35 15.24 13.93
C GLN A 94 11.06 14.95 13.17
N TRP A 95 9.94 15.56 13.59
CA TRP A 95 8.66 15.47 12.89
C TRP A 95 8.73 16.01 11.46
N LEU A 96 9.35 17.18 11.24
CA LEU A 96 9.55 17.76 9.91
C LEU A 96 10.35 16.82 9.00
N LEU A 97 11.40 16.19 9.53
CA LEU A 97 12.20 15.21 8.80
C LEU A 97 11.36 13.99 8.42
N SER A 98 10.57 13.43 9.35
CA SER A 98 9.67 12.30 9.08
C SER A 98 8.59 12.67 8.06
N PHE A 99 8.00 13.85 8.15
CA PHE A 99 7.00 14.34 7.21
C PHE A 99 7.59 14.48 5.80
N LYS A 100 8.75 15.13 5.67
CA LYS A 100 9.47 15.22 4.39
C LYS A 100 9.75 13.83 3.82
N ALA A 101 10.25 12.91 4.63
CA ALA A 101 10.58 11.57 4.18
C ALA A 101 9.34 10.81 3.67
N ALA A 102 8.20 10.96 4.36
CA ALA A 102 6.91 10.38 3.95
C ALA A 102 6.41 10.97 2.63
N LEU A 103 6.47 12.31 2.47
CA LEU A 103 6.11 12.99 1.23
C LEU A 103 6.99 12.53 0.05
N VAL A 104 8.29 12.39 0.28
CA VAL A 104 9.22 11.92 -0.76
C VAL A 104 8.88 10.48 -1.16
N SER A 105 8.65 9.57 -0.20
CA SER A 105 8.22 8.20 -0.51
C SER A 105 6.90 8.15 -1.29
N LYS A 106 5.93 9.01 -0.95
CA LYS A 106 4.64 9.11 -1.64
C LYS A 106 4.80 9.66 -3.06
N PHE A 107 5.60 10.70 -3.22
CA PHE A 107 5.93 11.28 -4.52
C PHE A 107 6.62 10.25 -5.42
N SER A 108 7.62 9.52 -4.90
CA SER A 108 8.30 8.46 -5.64
C SER A 108 7.34 7.37 -6.12
N LEU A 109 6.31 7.04 -5.35
CA LEU A 109 5.27 6.08 -5.76
C LEU A 109 4.38 6.63 -6.87
N TYR A 110 3.75 7.79 -6.67
CA TYR A 110 2.75 8.33 -7.61
C TYR A 110 3.34 8.76 -8.95
N PHE A 111 4.60 9.20 -8.93
CA PHE A 111 5.31 9.63 -10.13
C PHE A 111 6.32 8.59 -10.61
N ASN A 112 6.26 7.34 -10.12
CA ASN A 112 7.21 6.29 -10.46
C ASN A 112 7.36 6.14 -11.98
N GLU A 113 6.24 6.16 -12.73
CA GLU A 113 6.27 6.04 -14.19
C GLU A 113 7.03 7.21 -14.85
N THR A 114 6.78 8.44 -14.41
CA THR A 114 7.48 9.62 -14.93
C THR A 114 8.96 9.59 -14.57
N LEU A 115 9.27 9.26 -13.31
CA LEU A 115 10.64 9.17 -12.80
C LEU A 115 11.43 8.07 -13.51
N SER A 116 10.85 6.89 -13.73
CA SER A 116 11.52 5.79 -14.43
C SER A 116 11.78 6.09 -15.90
N LYS A 117 10.94 6.92 -16.53
CA LYS A 117 11.14 7.37 -17.93
C LYS A 117 12.20 8.46 -18.05
N GLN A 118 12.47 9.19 -16.97
CA GLN A 118 13.40 10.33 -16.93
C GLN A 118 14.71 10.03 -16.21
N SER A 119 14.93 8.78 -15.78
CA SER A 119 16.16 8.35 -15.11
C SER A 119 16.59 6.98 -15.61
N SER A 120 17.87 6.67 -15.48
CA SER A 120 18.36 5.32 -15.73
C SER A 120 18.00 4.37 -14.56
N PRO A 121 17.91 3.05 -14.79
CA PRO A 121 17.65 2.08 -13.71
C PRO A 121 18.57 2.21 -12.47
N PRO A 122 19.90 2.42 -12.58
CA PRO A 122 20.76 2.62 -11.41
C PRO A 122 20.50 3.94 -10.68
N GLU A 123 20.19 5.02 -11.40
CA GLU A 123 19.81 6.30 -10.79
C GLU A 123 18.48 6.19 -10.06
N MET A 124 17.49 5.54 -10.67
CA MET A 124 16.19 5.27 -10.05
C MET A 124 16.36 4.48 -8.75
N LYS A 125 17.17 3.42 -8.77
CA LYS A 125 17.48 2.63 -7.57
C LYS A 125 18.15 3.47 -6.48
N THR A 126 19.05 4.37 -6.88
CA THR A 126 19.73 5.29 -5.96
C THR A 126 18.78 6.32 -5.35
N LEU A 127 17.82 6.83 -6.15
CA LEU A 127 16.77 7.74 -5.69
C LEU A 127 15.86 7.04 -4.67
N LEU A 128 15.39 5.83 -4.98
CA LEU A 128 14.51 5.05 -4.12
C LEU A 128 15.20 4.62 -2.81
N ALA A 129 16.50 4.31 -2.84
CA ALA A 129 17.28 3.94 -1.66
C ALA A 129 17.37 5.06 -0.60
N LYS A 130 17.16 6.32 -0.99
CA LYS A 130 17.15 7.48 -0.07
C LYS A 130 15.77 7.73 0.55
N THR A 131 14.74 7.04 0.06
CA THR A 131 13.38 7.19 0.56
C THR A 131 13.19 6.39 1.84
N SER A 132 12.37 6.90 2.77
CA SER A 132 12.08 6.16 4.01
C SER A 132 11.32 4.86 3.79
N CYS A 133 10.59 4.76 2.69
CA CYS A 133 9.82 3.60 2.28
C CYS A 133 9.79 3.52 0.75
N ASP A 134 10.31 2.41 0.21
CA ASP A 134 10.23 2.06 -1.20
C ASP A 134 8.95 1.24 -1.46
N TYR A 135 7.85 1.94 -1.75
CA TYR A 135 6.56 1.28 -2.03
C TYR A 135 6.59 0.39 -3.26
N MET A 136 7.38 0.75 -4.27
CA MET A 136 7.48 -0.03 -5.51
C MET A 136 8.18 -1.37 -5.27
N ALA A 137 9.26 -1.39 -4.47
CA ALA A 137 9.89 -2.63 -4.05
C ALA A 137 8.95 -3.50 -3.18
N ARG A 138 8.12 -2.88 -2.34
CA ARG A 138 7.10 -3.59 -1.55
C ARG A 138 6.01 -4.19 -2.42
N PHE A 139 5.53 -3.47 -3.43
CA PHE A 139 4.58 -3.99 -4.40
C PHE A 139 5.19 -5.15 -5.18
N ALA A 140 6.39 -4.98 -5.76
CA ALA A 140 7.09 -6.04 -6.48
C ALA A 140 7.34 -7.28 -5.60
N THR A 141 7.65 -7.08 -4.33
CA THR A 141 7.79 -8.18 -3.36
C THR A 141 6.47 -8.86 -3.07
N SER A 142 5.36 -8.11 -3.00
CA SER A 142 4.02 -8.67 -2.79
C SER A 142 3.59 -9.51 -4.00
N LEU A 143 3.76 -9.00 -5.22
CA LEU A 143 3.48 -9.74 -6.46
C LEU A 143 4.30 -11.03 -6.58
N ARG A 144 5.57 -11.03 -6.11
CA ARG A 144 6.42 -12.22 -6.15
C ARG A 144 6.07 -13.26 -5.07
N LYS A 145 5.55 -12.82 -3.93
CA LYS A 145 5.31 -13.67 -2.75
C LYS A 145 3.86 -14.14 -2.61
N SER A 146 2.94 -13.61 -3.40
CA SER A 146 1.52 -13.91 -3.37
C SER A 146 0.98 -14.03 -4.79
N ASP A 147 -0.14 -14.72 -4.99
CA ASP A 147 -0.72 -14.83 -6.34
C ASP A 147 -1.54 -13.59 -6.74
N VAL A 148 -1.07 -12.40 -6.33
CA VAL A 148 -1.61 -11.11 -6.80
C VAL A 148 -1.23 -10.96 -8.27
N THR A 149 -2.22 -10.77 -9.13
CA THR A 149 -2.00 -10.62 -10.57
C THR A 149 -1.76 -9.16 -10.95
N ASN A 150 -2.41 -8.23 -10.27
CA ASN A 150 -2.20 -6.80 -10.47
C ASN A 150 -2.41 -6.01 -9.18
N LEU A 151 -1.60 -4.96 -9.01
CA LEU A 151 -1.82 -3.92 -8.03
C LEU A 151 -1.83 -2.59 -8.77
N SER A 152 -2.90 -1.81 -8.58
CA SER A 152 -3.09 -0.51 -9.21
C SER A 152 -3.51 0.55 -8.22
N ILE A 153 -3.08 1.80 -8.44
CA ILE A 153 -3.69 2.98 -7.80
C ILE A 153 -4.52 3.68 -8.86
N VAL A 154 -5.83 3.71 -8.63
CA VAL A 154 -6.82 4.26 -9.55
C VAL A 154 -7.20 5.67 -9.10
N LEU A 155 -7.08 6.63 -10.00
CA LEU A 155 -7.49 8.02 -9.78
C LEU A 155 -8.92 8.21 -10.31
N ASP A 156 -9.84 8.77 -9.53
CA ASP A 156 -11.13 9.26 -10.04
C ASP A 156 -10.98 10.69 -10.54
N THR A 157 -11.03 10.90 -11.86
CA THR A 157 -10.84 12.22 -12.46
C THR A 157 -12.10 13.09 -12.44
N ARG A 158 -13.24 12.55 -11.99
CA ARG A 158 -14.51 13.28 -11.99
C ARG A 158 -14.52 14.29 -10.85
N GLY A 159 -14.95 15.51 -11.17
CA GLY A 159 -15.01 16.61 -10.21
C GLY A 159 -13.64 17.12 -9.76
N LEU A 160 -12.56 16.83 -10.51
CA LEU A 160 -11.29 17.56 -10.34
C LEU A 160 -11.44 18.99 -10.86
N GLU A 161 -10.85 19.96 -10.16
CA GLU A 161 -10.86 21.38 -10.59
C GLU A 161 -10.18 21.58 -11.94
N LYS A 162 -9.12 20.80 -12.21
CA LYS A 162 -8.39 20.82 -13.47
C LYS A 162 -8.58 19.51 -14.20
N THR A 163 -8.78 19.59 -15.51
CA THR A 163 -8.82 18.41 -16.38
C THR A 163 -7.54 17.59 -16.22
N TYR A 164 -7.69 16.31 -15.91
CA TYR A 164 -6.58 15.38 -15.88
C TYR A 164 -6.02 15.20 -17.30
N LYS A 165 -4.73 15.48 -17.47
CA LYS A 165 -4.04 15.43 -18.77
C LYS A 165 -3.16 14.19 -18.95
N GLY A 166 -3.01 13.35 -17.92
CA GLY A 166 -2.05 12.24 -17.91
C GLY A 166 -0.81 12.53 -17.05
N HIS A 167 0.14 11.60 -17.09
CA HIS A 167 1.41 11.72 -16.37
C HIS A 167 2.33 12.79 -16.98
N GLY A 168 3.10 13.48 -16.13
CA GLY A 168 4.13 14.42 -16.56
C GLY A 168 3.62 15.82 -16.89
N TYR A 169 4.52 16.64 -17.43
CA TYR A 169 4.23 18.04 -17.76
C TYR A 169 3.36 18.15 -19.00
N HIS A 170 2.34 18.99 -18.91
CA HIS A 170 1.48 19.36 -20.02
C HIS A 170 1.42 20.87 -20.14
N HIS A 171 1.55 21.39 -21.36
CA HIS A 171 1.49 22.82 -21.60
C HIS A 171 0.15 23.41 -21.06
N PRO A 172 0.16 24.55 -20.34
CA PRO A 172 -1.04 25.12 -19.75
C PRO A 172 -2.15 25.38 -20.77
N ALA A 173 -1.78 25.87 -21.95
CA ALA A 173 -2.72 26.17 -23.03
C ALA A 173 -3.20 24.93 -23.83
N ALA A 174 -2.65 23.74 -23.58
CA ALA A 174 -3.11 22.53 -24.26
C ALA A 174 -4.55 22.23 -23.85
N LYS A 175 -5.48 22.31 -24.80
CA LYS A 175 -6.89 21.92 -24.61
C LYS A 175 -6.98 20.42 -24.82
N LEU A 176 -7.20 19.70 -23.72
CA LEU A 176 -7.45 18.27 -23.72
C LEU A 176 -8.88 18.05 -23.23
N GLU A 177 -9.61 17.20 -23.96
CA GLU A 177 -10.94 16.80 -23.55
C GLU A 177 -10.86 16.04 -22.22
N PRO A 178 -11.81 16.29 -21.28
CA PRO A 178 -11.87 15.53 -20.04
C PRO A 178 -12.01 14.03 -20.29
N PRO A 179 -11.35 13.18 -19.50
CA PRO A 179 -11.50 11.73 -19.64
C PRO A 179 -12.95 11.31 -19.36
N LYS A 180 -13.52 10.49 -20.25
CA LYS A 180 -14.91 10.02 -20.17
C LYS A 180 -14.98 8.50 -20.02
N GLY A 181 -16.05 8.00 -19.42
CA GLY A 181 -16.32 6.57 -19.28
C GLY A 181 -15.22 5.84 -18.49
N LEU A 182 -14.63 4.81 -19.08
CA LEU A 182 -13.54 4.03 -18.45
C LEU A 182 -12.29 4.87 -18.19
N ASP A 183 -12.04 5.89 -19.03
CA ASP A 183 -10.88 6.76 -18.90
C ASP A 183 -11.03 7.82 -17.81
N SER A 184 -12.23 7.99 -17.24
CA SER A 184 -12.42 8.78 -16.02
C SER A 184 -11.75 8.15 -14.78
N TYR A 185 -11.20 6.95 -14.92
CA TYR A 185 -10.53 6.19 -13.87
C TYR A 185 -9.15 5.68 -14.31
N PRO A 186 -8.18 6.53 -14.66
CA PRO A 186 -6.86 6.05 -15.05
C PRO A 186 -6.15 5.36 -13.88
N ALA A 187 -5.31 4.37 -14.20
CA ALA A 187 -4.32 3.85 -13.27
C ALA A 187 -3.13 4.83 -13.24
N ILE A 188 -2.87 5.48 -12.10
CA ILE A 188 -1.68 6.32 -11.93
C ILE A 188 -0.44 5.50 -11.52
N VAL A 189 -0.67 4.31 -10.99
CA VAL A 189 0.34 3.27 -10.76
C VAL A 189 -0.32 1.95 -11.16
N SER A 190 0.40 1.11 -11.89
CA SER A 190 0.00 -0.27 -12.17
C SER A 190 1.24 -1.14 -12.24
N VAL A 191 1.20 -2.28 -11.55
CA VAL A 191 2.27 -3.29 -11.55
C VAL A 191 1.65 -4.68 -11.68
N PRO A 192 2.30 -5.61 -12.41
CA PRO A 192 3.65 -5.54 -12.96
C PRO A 192 3.76 -4.79 -14.30
N GLY A 193 2.63 -4.52 -14.97
CA GLY A 193 2.59 -3.81 -16.25
C GLY A 193 1.49 -2.77 -16.29
N GLU A 194 1.00 -2.46 -17.48
CA GLU A 194 -0.11 -1.49 -17.66
C GLU A 194 -1.42 -1.95 -17.00
N ARG A 195 -2.39 -1.04 -16.97
CA ARG A 195 -3.70 -1.30 -16.36
C ARG A 195 -4.37 -2.53 -17.03
N PRO A 196 -4.91 -3.49 -16.26
CA PRO A 196 -5.63 -4.63 -16.82
C PRO A 196 -7.03 -4.21 -17.30
N LYS A 197 -7.13 -3.87 -18.59
CA LYS A 197 -8.34 -3.28 -19.20
C LYS A 197 -9.61 -4.12 -19.01
N HIS A 198 -9.50 -5.45 -19.00
CA HIS A 198 -10.65 -6.35 -18.86
C HIS A 198 -11.24 -6.36 -17.43
N HIS A 199 -10.45 -6.02 -16.40
CA HIS A 199 -10.95 -5.90 -15.03
C HIS A 199 -11.57 -4.53 -14.74
N TRP A 200 -11.22 -3.51 -15.52
CA TRP A 200 -11.57 -2.11 -15.24
C TRP A 200 -13.07 -1.82 -15.08
N PRO A 201 -13.97 -2.38 -15.94
CA PRO A 201 -15.40 -2.20 -15.76
C PRO A 201 -15.90 -2.68 -14.39
N ASN A 202 -15.42 -3.83 -13.92
CA ASN A 202 -15.74 -4.37 -12.61
C ASN A 202 -15.23 -3.47 -11.49
N LEU A 203 -13.99 -2.97 -11.60
CA LEU A 203 -13.43 -2.05 -10.61
C LEU A 203 -14.28 -0.79 -10.45
N ILE A 204 -14.67 -0.18 -11.58
CA ILE A 204 -15.48 1.04 -11.59
C ILE A 204 -16.86 0.78 -10.99
N MET A 205 -17.49 -0.35 -11.35
CA MET A 205 -18.76 -0.77 -10.77
C MET A 205 -18.65 -0.90 -9.25
N ILE A 206 -17.66 -1.63 -8.75
CA ILE A 206 -17.45 -1.85 -7.31
C ILE A 206 -17.20 -0.52 -6.60
N MET A 207 -16.33 0.34 -7.14
CA MET A 207 -16.02 1.65 -6.55
C MET A 207 -17.22 2.58 -6.48
N ASN A 208 -18.07 2.60 -7.51
CA ASN A 208 -19.29 3.42 -7.52
C ASN A 208 -20.33 2.88 -6.54
N ASN A 209 -20.57 1.57 -6.53
CA ASN A 209 -21.56 0.95 -5.65
C ASN A 209 -21.20 1.07 -4.17
N ASN A 210 -19.90 1.11 -3.85
CA ASN A 210 -19.40 1.22 -2.48
C ASN A 210 -18.86 2.64 -2.15
N ALA A 211 -19.18 3.66 -2.96
CA ALA A 211 -18.55 4.97 -2.87
C ALA A 211 -18.69 5.61 -1.48
N ALA A 212 -19.88 5.53 -0.87
CA ALA A 212 -20.16 6.10 0.45
C ALA A 212 -19.30 5.47 1.54
N GLU A 213 -19.16 4.14 1.54
CA GLU A 213 -18.35 3.42 2.52
C GLU A 213 -16.86 3.67 2.32
N MET A 214 -16.40 3.65 1.07
CA MET A 214 -15.00 3.90 0.73
C MET A 214 -14.56 5.33 1.03
N ASN A 215 -15.49 6.31 1.02
CA ASN A 215 -15.21 7.70 1.39
C ASN A 215 -14.77 7.87 2.85
N THR A 216 -15.00 6.88 3.72
CA THR A 216 -14.48 6.88 5.10
C THR A 216 -12.96 6.70 5.17
N MET A 217 -12.34 6.17 4.11
CA MET A 217 -10.90 5.83 4.01
C MET A 217 -10.40 4.84 5.05
N GLU A 218 -11.31 4.16 5.76
CA GLU A 218 -10.97 3.20 6.83
C GLU A 218 -11.37 1.77 6.48
N ARG A 219 -12.25 1.62 5.47
CA ARG A 219 -12.80 0.33 5.08
C ARG A 219 -12.14 -0.21 3.82
N ILE A 220 -11.81 -1.50 3.88
CA ILE A 220 -11.45 -2.30 2.71
C ILE A 220 -12.73 -2.89 2.14
N VAL A 221 -12.95 -2.68 0.85
CA VAL A 221 -14.03 -3.33 0.09
C VAL A 221 -13.46 -4.60 -0.53
N TYR A 222 -14.13 -5.73 -0.27
CA TYR A 222 -13.86 -7.01 -0.89
C TYR A 222 -14.95 -7.35 -1.89
N PHE A 223 -14.58 -7.90 -3.04
CA PHE A 223 -15.53 -8.43 -4.01
C PHE A 223 -14.94 -9.63 -4.73
N HIS A 224 -15.70 -10.72 -4.84
CA HIS A 224 -15.32 -11.87 -5.66
C HIS A 224 -16.33 -12.05 -6.79
N ASP A 225 -15.85 -11.93 -8.02
CA ASP A 225 -16.61 -12.19 -9.24
C ASP A 225 -16.53 -13.67 -9.57
N LYS A 226 -17.65 -14.39 -9.42
CA LYS A 226 -17.74 -15.82 -9.73
C LYS A 226 -17.68 -16.12 -11.24
N ALA A 227 -18.13 -15.20 -12.08
CA ALA A 227 -18.11 -15.39 -13.53
C ALA A 227 -16.69 -15.18 -14.07
N PHE A 228 -15.99 -14.16 -13.57
CA PHE A 228 -14.62 -13.84 -13.96
C PHE A 228 -13.54 -14.58 -13.14
N GLN A 229 -13.96 -15.41 -12.19
CA GLN A 229 -13.10 -16.13 -11.24
C GLN A 229 -12.05 -15.23 -10.56
N SER A 230 -12.39 -13.96 -10.36
CA SER A 230 -11.46 -12.92 -9.92
C SER A 230 -11.88 -12.34 -8.58
N THR A 231 -10.90 -11.98 -7.75
CA THR A 231 -11.12 -11.36 -6.45
C THR A 231 -10.44 -10.00 -6.39
N TYR A 232 -11.15 -9.03 -5.84
CA TYR A 232 -10.75 -7.64 -5.76
C TYR A 232 -10.76 -7.17 -4.30
N TYR A 233 -9.70 -6.49 -3.91
CA TYR A 233 -9.65 -5.72 -2.68
C TYR A 233 -9.38 -4.25 -3.01
N MET A 234 -10.14 -3.36 -2.40
CA MET A 234 -10.04 -1.93 -2.67
C MET A 234 -10.06 -1.13 -1.37
N ILE A 235 -9.15 -0.17 -1.25
CA ILE A 235 -9.19 0.82 -0.19
C ILE A 235 -8.92 2.20 -0.74
N ARG A 236 -9.69 3.18 -0.25
CA ARG A 236 -9.46 4.58 -0.58
C ARG A 236 -8.30 5.11 0.27
N ILE A 237 -7.20 5.41 -0.41
CA ILE A 237 -5.98 5.92 0.23
C ILE A 237 -5.93 7.46 0.23
N GLU A 238 -6.71 8.10 -0.66
CA GLU A 238 -6.92 9.55 -0.71
C GLU A 238 -8.34 9.86 -1.24
N PRO A 239 -8.88 11.09 -1.10
CA PRO A 239 -10.22 11.45 -1.58
C PRO A 239 -10.57 11.00 -3.01
N LYS A 240 -9.57 10.96 -3.90
CA LYS A 240 -9.73 10.56 -5.30
C LYS A 240 -8.83 9.40 -5.73
N MET A 241 -8.11 8.77 -4.80
CA MET A 241 -7.21 7.65 -5.13
C MET A 241 -7.61 6.39 -4.38
N THR A 242 -7.76 5.31 -5.13
CA THR A 242 -8.11 3.99 -4.60
C THR A 242 -6.99 3.01 -4.93
N LEU A 243 -6.42 2.38 -3.91
CA LEU A 243 -5.54 1.23 -4.08
C LEU A 243 -6.41 0.00 -4.37
N VAL A 244 -6.08 -0.71 -5.44
CA VAL A 244 -6.77 -1.92 -5.90
C VAL A 244 -5.77 -3.06 -5.98
N VAL A 245 -6.15 -4.21 -5.44
CA VAL A 245 -5.42 -5.48 -5.55
C VAL A 245 -6.32 -6.50 -6.24
N ILE A 246 -5.78 -7.16 -7.25
CA ILE A 246 -6.50 -8.12 -8.09
C ILE A 246 -5.85 -9.50 -7.96
N PHE A 247 -6.69 -10.52 -7.84
CA PHE A 247 -6.34 -11.93 -7.92
C PHE A 247 -7.21 -12.57 -9.00
N GLU A 248 -6.64 -13.37 -9.90
CA GLU A 248 -7.40 -14.22 -10.85
C GLU A 248 -7.77 -15.58 -10.24
N THR A 249 -7.94 -15.59 -8.92
CA THR A 249 -8.36 -16.75 -8.14
C THR A 249 -9.28 -16.29 -7.02
N LYS A 250 -10.09 -17.21 -6.51
CA LYS A 250 -10.94 -16.96 -5.34
C LYS A 250 -10.08 -16.76 -4.08
N ARG A 251 -10.26 -15.65 -3.39
CA ARG A 251 -9.67 -15.38 -2.05
C ARG A 251 -10.75 -15.19 -1.00
N ALA A 252 -10.41 -15.42 0.27
CA ALA A 252 -11.33 -15.22 1.38
C ALA A 252 -11.44 -13.74 1.76
N GLU A 253 -12.64 -13.23 2.02
CA GLU A 253 -12.84 -11.84 2.47
C GLU A 253 -11.99 -11.47 3.71
N LYS A 254 -11.95 -12.39 4.69
CA LYS A 254 -11.14 -12.28 5.91
C LYS A 254 -9.86 -13.07 5.77
N ASP A 255 -9.18 -12.96 4.63
CA ASP A 255 -7.83 -13.49 4.53
C ASP A 255 -6.95 -12.75 5.55
N SER A 256 -6.23 -13.49 6.39
CA SER A 256 -5.38 -12.93 7.45
C SER A 256 -4.36 -11.94 6.89
N TYR A 257 -4.03 -12.11 5.61
CA TYR A 257 -3.19 -11.23 4.80
C TYR A 257 -3.96 -10.08 4.16
N VAL A 258 -5.12 -9.66 4.67
CA VAL A 258 -5.86 -8.46 4.18
C VAL A 258 -6.45 -7.64 5.34
N ARG A 259 -5.89 -7.78 6.55
CA ARG A 259 -6.20 -6.87 7.67
C ARG A 259 -5.18 -5.74 7.74
N ILE A 260 -5.69 -4.50 7.69
CA ILE A 260 -4.95 -3.26 7.95
C ILE A 260 -4.98 -2.97 9.44
#